data_AF-A0A9D7IBY3-F1
#
_entry.id   AF-A0A9D7IBY3-F1
#
_cell.length_a   1.000
_cell.length_b   1.000
_cell.length_c   1.000
_cell.angle_alpha   90.00
_cell.angle_beta   90.00
_cell.angle_gamma   90.00
#
_symmetry.space_group_name_H-M   'P 1'
#
loop_
_entity.id
_entity.type
_entity.pdbx_description
1 polymer ?
#
loop_
_entity_poly.entity_id
_entity_poly.type
_entity_poly.pdbx_seq_one_letter_code
_entity_poly.pdbx_strand_id
1 'polypeptide(L)'
;MAVIALEGMHFYAYHGVHEEERLIGGEFTVDVSIAVDVSQAAVSDDIYQTVNYQTIYLICDAAMRIPSNLLENVAERIALQLKNQFGFIEEMTIRVRKKNPPVGGPVDYAVVEVDGNFKKKCARCSRPMLCYGDKTCWCLDAPVKEAALESLKLQFGNNCLCKDCLLFYAG
;
A
#
# COMPACT_ATOMS: atom_id res chain seq x y z
N MET A 1 6.98 -16.62 -4.75
CA MET A 1 6.66 -15.26 -5.25
C MET A 1 5.81 -15.33 -6.49
N ALA A 2 4.63 -14.70 -6.44
CA ALA A 2 3.80 -14.41 -7.59
C ALA A 2 3.29 -12.97 -7.51
N VAL A 3 2.77 -12.46 -8.62
CA VAL A 3 2.10 -11.16 -8.69
C VAL A 3 0.61 -11.42 -8.87
N ILE A 4 -0.19 -10.84 -7.99
CA ILE A 4 -1.65 -10.78 -8.13
C ILE A 4 -1.97 -9.37 -8.62
N ALA A 5 -2.59 -9.27 -9.79
CA ALA A 5 -2.92 -7.99 -10.41
C ALA A 5 -4.41 -7.92 -10.75
N LEU A 6 -4.98 -6.73 -10.56
CA LEU A 6 -6.29 -6.35 -11.06
C LEU A 6 -6.13 -5.06 -11.85
N GLU A 7 -6.36 -5.14 -13.15
CA GLU A 7 -6.07 -4.09 -14.11
C GLU A 7 -7.34 -3.63 -14.82
N GLY A 8 -7.33 -2.39 -15.29
CA GLY A 8 -8.43 -1.83 -16.09
C GLY A 8 -9.69 -1.55 -15.29
N MET A 9 -9.59 -1.28 -13.99
CA MET A 9 -10.78 -0.94 -13.19
C MET A 9 -11.26 0.46 -13.55
N HIS A 10 -12.46 0.57 -14.14
CA HIS A 10 -13.01 1.85 -14.57
C HIS A 10 -13.92 2.47 -13.50
N PHE A 11 -13.67 3.75 -13.22
CA PHE A 11 -14.44 4.52 -12.25
C PHE A 11 -14.82 5.89 -12.82
N TYR A 12 -16.02 6.34 -12.50
CA TYR A 12 -16.39 7.74 -12.64
C TYR A 12 -16.26 8.42 -11.28
N ALA A 13 -15.44 9.48 -11.20
CA ALA A 13 -15.14 10.11 -9.92
C ALA A 13 -14.94 11.62 -10.06
N TYR A 14 -14.88 12.30 -8.92
CA TYR A 14 -14.85 13.76 -8.83
C TYR A 14 -13.50 14.25 -8.29
N HIS A 15 -12.42 13.84 -8.95
CA HIS A 15 -11.05 14.25 -8.61
C HIS A 15 -10.51 15.32 -9.55
N GLY A 16 -9.84 16.32 -8.98
CA GLY A 16 -9.23 17.41 -9.74
C GLY A 16 -8.92 18.61 -8.86
N VAL A 17 -7.95 19.40 -9.29
CA VAL A 17 -7.52 20.64 -8.61
C VAL A 17 -8.54 21.74 -8.84
N HIS A 18 -9.14 21.79 -10.03
CA HIS A 18 -10.13 22.79 -10.38
C HIS A 18 -11.53 22.38 -9.87
N GLU A 19 -12.30 23.37 -9.43
CA GLU A 19 -13.65 23.13 -8.90
C GLU A 19 -14.58 22.53 -9.98
N GLU A 20 -14.46 23.01 -11.20
CA GLU A 20 -15.19 22.52 -12.37
C GLU A 20 -15.00 21.01 -12.58
N GLU A 21 -13.77 20.51 -12.41
CA GLU A 21 -13.47 19.07 -12.51
C GLU A 21 -14.17 18.27 -11.41
N ARG A 22 -14.29 18.83 -10.20
CA ARG A 22 -14.98 18.18 -9.07
C ARG A 22 -16.51 18.30 -9.15
N LEU A 23 -17.03 19.21 -9.98
CA LEU A 23 -18.47 19.34 -10.25
C LEU A 23 -18.92 18.41 -11.39
N ILE A 24 -18.16 18.38 -12.48
CA ILE A 24 -18.48 17.57 -13.66
C ILE A 24 -18.11 16.10 -13.43
N GLY A 25 -16.95 15.86 -12.81
CA GLY A 25 -16.35 14.54 -12.69
C GLY A 25 -15.61 14.12 -13.96
N GLY A 26 -15.03 12.92 -13.94
CA GLY A 26 -14.29 12.37 -15.07
C GLY A 26 -14.11 10.87 -14.99
N GLU A 27 -13.61 10.30 -16.08
CA GLU A 27 -13.27 8.88 -16.18
C GLU A 27 -11.85 8.61 -15.68
N PHE A 28 -11.74 7.63 -14.80
CA PHE A 28 -10.50 7.15 -14.24
C PHE A 28 -10.36 5.66 -14.46
N THR A 29 -9.11 5.21 -14.58
CA THR A 29 -8.76 3.79 -14.56
C THR A 29 -7.74 3.54 -13.47
N VAL A 30 -7.95 2.51 -12.65
CA VAL A 30 -7.01 2.09 -11.61
C VAL A 30 -6.49 0.69 -11.93
N ASP A 31 -5.19 0.52 -11.82
CA ASP A 31 -4.53 -0.79 -11.78
C ASP A 31 -3.87 -0.99 -10.43
N VAL A 32 -3.90 -2.22 -9.94
CA VAL A 32 -3.23 -2.64 -8.72
C VAL A 32 -2.48 -3.93 -9.00
N SER A 33 -1.19 -3.97 -8.67
CA SER A 33 -0.39 -5.19 -8.67
C SER A 33 0.28 -5.38 -7.31
N ILE A 34 0.20 -6.58 -6.77
CA ILE A 34 0.72 -6.92 -5.45
C ILE A 34 1.64 -8.14 -5.57
N ALA A 35 2.88 -8.01 -5.14
CA ALA A 35 3.82 -9.11 -5.01
C ALA A 35 3.63 -9.78 -3.65
N VAL A 36 3.36 -11.09 -3.68
CA VAL A 36 3.12 -11.89 -2.48
C VAL A 36 3.70 -13.29 -2.65
N ASP A 37 4.07 -13.91 -1.53
CA ASP A 37 4.39 -15.34 -1.55
C ASP A 37 3.11 -16.18 -1.51
N VAL A 38 2.76 -16.75 -2.66
CA VAL A 38 1.61 -17.66 -2.81
C VAL A 38 1.97 -19.13 -2.55
N SER A 39 3.17 -19.43 -2.07
CA SER A 39 3.66 -20.80 -1.89
C SER A 39 2.70 -21.68 -1.06
N GLN A 40 2.11 -21.14 0.01
CA GLN A 40 1.13 -21.86 0.82
C GLN A 40 -0.24 -21.97 0.14
N ALA A 41 -0.77 -20.86 -0.38
CA ALA A 41 -2.07 -20.83 -1.06
C ALA A 41 -2.12 -21.75 -2.28
N ALA A 42 -1.02 -21.84 -3.03
CA ALA A 42 -0.92 -22.73 -4.19
C ALA A 42 -0.96 -24.23 -3.84
N VAL A 43 -0.58 -24.58 -2.60
CA VAL A 43 -0.62 -25.96 -2.10
C VAL A 43 -1.96 -26.27 -1.44
N SER A 44 -2.53 -25.29 -0.71
CA SER A 44 -3.76 -25.46 0.06
C SER A 44 -5.04 -25.21 -0.74
N ASP A 45 -4.96 -24.53 -1.89
CA ASP A 45 -6.10 -24.03 -2.67
C ASP A 45 -7.07 -23.17 -1.83
N ASP A 46 -6.53 -22.47 -0.83
CA ASP A 46 -7.30 -21.66 0.11
C ASP A 46 -7.25 -20.16 -0.25
N ILE A 47 -8.41 -19.61 -0.63
CA ILE A 47 -8.56 -18.19 -0.97
C ILE A 47 -8.26 -17.25 0.20
N TYR A 48 -8.36 -17.73 1.45
CA TYR A 48 -8.03 -16.95 2.64
C TYR A 48 -6.52 -16.84 2.90
N GLN A 49 -5.71 -17.64 2.20
CA GLN A 49 -4.24 -17.59 2.27
C GLN A 49 -3.62 -16.73 1.16
N THR A 50 -4.43 -16.00 0.39
CA THR A 50 -3.97 -15.16 -0.73
C THR A 50 -4.67 -13.80 -0.75
N VAL A 51 -4.27 -12.94 -1.68
CA VAL A 51 -4.91 -11.64 -1.90
C VAL A 51 -6.13 -11.83 -2.80
N ASN A 52 -7.34 -11.63 -2.25
CA ASN A 52 -8.57 -11.69 -3.04
C ASN A 52 -8.71 -10.40 -3.87
N TYR A 53 -8.71 -10.54 -5.20
CA TYR A 53 -8.89 -9.43 -6.14
C TYR A 53 -10.26 -8.74 -6.01
N GLN A 54 -11.30 -9.43 -5.51
CA GLN A 54 -12.58 -8.79 -5.19
C GLN A 54 -12.41 -7.74 -4.09
N THR A 55 -11.60 -8.04 -3.07
CA THR A 55 -11.28 -7.08 -2.00
C THR A 55 -10.47 -5.90 -2.54
N ILE A 56 -9.55 -6.14 -3.49
CA ILE A 56 -8.82 -5.05 -4.18
C ILE A 56 -9.81 -4.11 -4.86
N TYR A 57 -10.76 -4.64 -5.64
CA TYR A 57 -11.76 -3.84 -6.32
C TYR A 57 -12.59 -2.99 -5.35
N LEU A 58 -13.09 -3.61 -4.27
CA LEU A 58 -13.93 -2.92 -3.28
C LEU A 58 -13.17 -1.78 -2.58
N ILE A 59 -11.88 -1.98 -2.28
CA ILE A 59 -11.03 -0.93 -1.73
C ILE A 59 -10.85 0.21 -2.73
N CYS A 60 -10.56 -0.11 -4.01
CA CYS A 60 -10.43 0.90 -5.05
C CYS A 60 -11.74 1.69 -5.26
N ASP A 61 -12.89 1.02 -5.34
CA ASP A 61 -14.20 1.65 -5.46
C ASP A 61 -14.47 2.60 -4.29
N ALA A 62 -14.24 2.15 -3.06
CA ALA A 62 -14.40 2.99 -1.87
C ALA A 62 -13.47 4.22 -1.88
N ALA A 63 -12.22 4.05 -2.30
CA ALA A 63 -11.25 5.13 -2.37
C ALA A 63 -11.59 6.18 -3.46
N MET A 64 -12.09 5.72 -4.62
CA MET A 64 -12.47 6.57 -5.76
C MET A 64 -13.74 7.40 -5.48
N ARG A 65 -14.61 6.94 -4.58
CA ARG A 65 -15.81 7.69 -4.15
C ARG A 65 -15.51 8.93 -3.30
N ILE A 66 -14.29 9.04 -2.76
CA ILE A 66 -13.89 10.17 -1.90
C ILE A 66 -13.14 11.20 -2.74
N PRO A 67 -13.74 12.38 -3.04
CA PRO A 67 -13.12 13.40 -3.87
C PRO A 67 -11.72 13.79 -3.40
N SER A 68 -10.85 14.16 -4.33
CA SER A 68 -9.46 14.51 -4.02
C SER A 68 -8.93 15.49 -5.05
N ASN A 69 -8.05 16.38 -4.62
CA ASN A 69 -7.46 17.37 -5.52
C ASN A 69 -6.39 16.73 -6.43
N LEU A 70 -5.69 15.74 -5.89
CA LEU A 70 -4.50 15.12 -6.47
C LEU A 70 -4.71 13.62 -6.65
N LEU A 71 -4.20 13.06 -7.75
CA LEU A 71 -4.25 11.61 -8.02
C LEU A 71 -3.29 10.86 -7.10
N GLU A 72 -2.19 11.50 -6.70
CA GLU A 72 -1.24 11.05 -5.70
C GLU A 72 -1.95 10.72 -4.38
N ASN A 73 -2.88 11.57 -3.97
CA ASN A 73 -3.64 11.33 -2.74
C ASN A 73 -4.59 10.12 -2.87
N VAL A 74 -5.14 9.90 -4.06
CA VAL A 74 -5.99 8.73 -4.36
C VAL A 74 -5.16 7.45 -4.35
N ALA A 75 -4.04 7.44 -5.07
CA ALA A 75 -3.13 6.30 -5.15
C ALA A 75 -2.58 5.91 -3.77
N GLU A 76 -2.12 6.90 -2.99
CA GLU A 76 -1.62 6.68 -1.63
C GLU A 76 -2.71 6.15 -0.69
N ARG A 77 -3.95 6.66 -0.81
CA ARG A 77 -5.09 6.16 -0.02
C ARG A 77 -5.38 4.69 -0.32
N ILE A 78 -5.39 4.31 -1.60
CA ILE A 78 -5.59 2.92 -2.02
C ILE A 78 -4.46 2.05 -1.46
N ALA A 79 -3.21 2.48 -1.60
CA ALA A 79 -2.04 1.77 -1.08
C ALA A 79 -2.17 1.54 0.44
N LEU A 80 -2.49 2.58 1.21
CA LEU A 80 -2.66 2.48 2.67
C LEU A 80 -3.81 1.55 3.07
N GLN A 81 -4.94 1.59 2.35
CA GLN A 81 -6.08 0.70 2.63
C GLN A 81 -5.76 -0.76 2.31
N LEU A 82 -5.11 -1.03 1.17
CA LEU A 82 -4.65 -2.38 0.80
C LEU A 82 -3.65 -2.91 1.80
N LYS A 83 -2.69 -2.09 2.21
CA LYS A 83 -1.71 -2.43 3.24
C LYS A 83 -2.37 -2.80 4.57
N ASN A 84 -3.34 -2.00 5.03
CA ASN A 84 -4.06 -2.29 6.28
C ASN A 84 -4.90 -3.57 6.18
N GLN A 85 -5.41 -3.88 5.00
CA GLN A 85 -6.17 -5.10 4.75
C GLN A 85 -5.28 -6.35 4.66
N PHE A 86 -4.06 -6.22 4.12
CA PHE A 86 -3.16 -7.33 3.82
C PHE A 86 -1.77 -7.09 4.42
N GLY A 87 -1.58 -7.45 5.69
CA GLY A 87 -0.33 -7.23 6.42
C GLY A 87 0.89 -8.06 5.96
N PHE A 88 0.71 -8.94 4.98
CA PHE A 88 1.74 -9.81 4.41
C PHE A 88 2.22 -9.37 3.02
N ILE A 89 1.75 -8.23 2.52
CA ILE A 89 2.20 -7.68 1.23
C ILE A 89 3.67 -7.30 1.30
N GLU A 90 4.46 -7.76 0.33
CA GLU A 90 5.87 -7.44 0.27
C GLU A 90 6.15 -6.20 -0.58
N GLU A 91 5.50 -6.14 -1.74
CA GLU A 91 5.64 -5.06 -2.71
C GLU A 91 4.27 -4.82 -3.36
N MET A 92 3.95 -3.58 -3.70
CA MET A 92 2.76 -3.25 -4.48
C MET A 92 3.00 -2.04 -5.37
N THR A 93 2.25 -1.99 -6.47
CA THR A 93 2.20 -0.85 -7.38
C THR A 93 0.75 -0.49 -7.62
N ILE A 94 0.43 0.79 -7.42
CA ILE A 94 -0.90 1.37 -7.68
C ILE A 94 -0.75 2.39 -8.78
N ARG A 95 -1.53 2.25 -9.85
CA ARG A 95 -1.53 3.20 -10.97
C ARG A 95 -2.92 3.78 -11.16
N VAL A 96 -3.03 5.10 -11.08
CA VAL A 96 -4.27 5.84 -11.32
C VAL A 96 -4.11 6.65 -12.59
N ARG A 97 -5.01 6.44 -13.55
CA ARG A 97 -5.06 7.18 -14.81
C ARG A 97 -6.30 8.05 -14.84
N LYS A 98 -6.13 9.31 -15.22
CA LYS A 98 -7.23 10.22 -15.56
C LYS A 98 -7.31 10.33 -17.07
N LYS A 99 -8.45 9.99 -17.64
CA LYS A 99 -8.68 10.09 -19.08
C LYS A 99 -9.01 11.52 -19.48
N ASN A 100 -8.52 11.96 -20.64
CA ASN A 100 -8.76 13.29 -21.21
C ASN A 100 -8.59 14.46 -20.20
N PRO A 101 -7.45 14.55 -19.47
CA PRO A 101 -7.25 15.62 -18.49
C PRO A 101 -7.24 17.00 -19.18
N PRO A 102 -7.76 18.06 -18.52
CA PRO A 102 -7.83 19.40 -19.09
C PRO A 102 -6.47 20.11 -19.07
N VAL A 103 -5.59 19.75 -20.01
CA VAL A 103 -4.25 20.35 -20.16
C VAL A 103 -4.16 21.38 -21.28
N GLY A 104 -5.29 21.71 -21.92
CA GLY A 104 -5.36 22.69 -23.02
C GLY A 104 -5.06 22.13 -24.41
N GLY A 105 -4.97 20.80 -24.57
CA GLY A 105 -4.75 20.12 -25.84
C GLY A 105 -5.17 18.64 -25.79
N PRO A 106 -5.16 17.92 -26.93
CA PRO A 106 -5.55 16.52 -26.98
C PRO A 106 -4.50 15.63 -26.29
N VAL A 107 -4.93 14.90 -25.26
CA VAL A 107 -4.14 13.89 -24.55
C VAL A 107 -5.07 12.78 -24.08
N ASP A 108 -4.61 11.53 -24.15
CA ASP A 108 -5.45 10.40 -23.76
C ASP A 108 -5.52 10.25 -22.23
N TYR A 109 -4.37 10.33 -21.56
CA TYR A 109 -4.27 10.07 -20.12
C TYR A 109 -3.21 10.93 -19.42
N ALA A 110 -3.50 11.32 -18.18
CA ALA A 110 -2.50 11.62 -17.16
C ALA A 110 -2.41 10.44 -16.19
N VAL A 111 -1.21 10.07 -15.75
CA VAL A 111 -0.97 8.87 -14.94
C VAL A 111 -0.14 9.21 -13.71
N VAL A 112 -0.55 8.70 -12.56
CA VAL A 112 0.25 8.64 -11.34
C VAL A 112 0.45 7.19 -10.96
N GLU A 113 1.69 6.85 -10.60
CA GLU A 113 2.08 5.52 -10.14
C GLU A 113 2.76 5.65 -8.77
N VAL A 114 2.37 4.79 -7.84
CA VAL A 114 2.93 4.70 -6.50
C VAL A 114 3.43 3.27 -6.28
N ASP A 115 4.72 3.15 -5.98
CA ASP A 115 5.37 1.88 -5.62
C ASP A 115 5.63 1.82 -4.12
N GLY A 116 5.23 0.72 -3.50
CA GLY A 116 5.55 0.37 -2.12
C GLY A 116 6.44 -0.85 -2.08
N ASN A 117 7.65 -0.73 -1.51
CA ASN A 117 8.50 -1.86 -1.16
C ASN A 117 8.68 -1.93 0.36
N PHE A 118 8.19 -3.01 0.96
CA PHE A 118 8.16 -3.19 2.41
C PHE A 118 9.23 -4.14 2.92
N LYS A 119 10.00 -4.79 2.04
CA LYS A 119 11.09 -5.67 2.45
C LYS A 119 12.24 -4.87 3.03
N LYS A 120 12.56 -5.13 4.30
CA LYS A 120 13.76 -4.62 4.97
C LYS A 120 14.54 -5.75 5.63
N LYS A 121 15.83 -5.50 5.87
CA LYS A 121 16.66 -6.39 6.69
C LYS A 121 16.63 -5.91 8.13
N CYS A 122 16.49 -6.86 9.07
CA CYS A 122 16.61 -6.58 10.49
C CYS A 122 18.03 -6.07 10.82
N ALA A 123 18.13 -4.95 11.53
CA ALA A 123 19.42 -4.35 11.90
C ALA A 123 20.31 -5.26 12.77
N ARG A 124 19.70 -6.18 13.53
CA ARG A 124 20.42 -7.08 14.45
C ARG A 124 20.82 -8.41 13.83
N CYS A 125 19.88 -9.12 13.19
CA CYS A 125 20.10 -10.49 12.71
C CYS A 125 20.16 -10.60 11.18
N SER A 126 20.01 -9.49 10.45
CA SER A 126 20.01 -9.44 8.99
C SER A 126 18.92 -10.27 8.28
N ARG A 127 18.02 -10.93 9.02
CA ARG A 127 16.87 -11.64 8.42
C ARG A 127 15.95 -10.67 7.67
N PRO A 128 15.40 -11.07 6.51
CA PRO A 128 14.40 -10.28 5.80
C PRO A 128 13.11 -10.23 6.64
N MET A 129 12.46 -9.08 6.60
CA MET A 129 11.21 -8.80 7.30
C MET A 129 10.44 -7.73 6.54
N LEU A 130 9.13 -7.65 6.76
CA LEU A 130 8.34 -6.51 6.30
C LEU A 130 8.53 -5.34 7.28
N CYS A 131 8.78 -4.13 6.81
CA CYS A 131 8.78 -2.93 7.65
C CYS A 131 8.01 -1.82 6.95
N TYR A 132 6.94 -1.41 7.60
CA TYR A 132 5.93 -0.51 7.04
C TYR A 132 6.13 0.96 7.40
N GLY A 133 7.02 1.25 8.36
CA GLY A 133 7.52 2.61 8.64
C GLY A 133 6.53 3.60 9.25
N ASP A 134 5.28 3.20 9.49
CA ASP A 134 4.22 4.03 10.07
C ASP A 134 3.69 3.44 11.38
N LYS A 135 2.71 4.12 12.00
CA LYS A 135 2.12 3.75 13.30
C LYS A 135 1.50 2.34 13.33
N THR A 136 1.18 1.78 12.18
CA THR A 136 0.64 0.42 12.04
C THR A 136 1.73 -0.62 11.73
N CYS A 137 3.01 -0.23 11.80
CA CYS A 137 4.11 -1.19 11.72
C CYS A 137 3.96 -2.21 12.86
N TRP A 138 4.00 -3.50 12.52
CA TRP A 138 4.02 -4.57 13.52
C TRP A 138 5.21 -4.45 14.50
N CYS A 139 6.24 -3.69 14.13
CA CYS A 139 7.38 -3.34 14.97
C CYS A 139 7.05 -2.30 16.07
N LEU A 140 6.01 -1.47 15.87
CA LEU A 140 5.52 -0.47 16.82
C LEU A 140 4.39 -1.00 17.72
N ASP A 141 3.72 -2.08 17.31
CA ASP A 141 2.78 -2.84 18.15
C ASP A 141 3.48 -3.87 19.06
N ALA A 142 4.80 -3.77 19.24
CA ALA A 142 5.56 -4.65 20.12
C ALA A 142 5.41 -4.23 21.60
N PRO A 143 5.33 -5.17 22.56
CA PRO A 143 5.19 -4.88 23.99
C PRO A 143 6.53 -4.45 24.62
N VAL A 144 7.20 -3.45 24.04
CA VAL A 144 8.48 -2.92 24.53
C VAL A 144 8.21 -1.66 25.34
N LYS A 145 8.70 -1.59 26.59
CA LYS A 145 8.58 -0.40 27.45
C LYS A 145 9.29 0.80 26.81
N GLU A 146 8.82 2.01 27.08
CA GLU A 146 9.38 3.27 26.55
C GLU A 146 10.89 3.41 26.81
N ALA A 147 11.37 3.04 28.00
CA ALA A 147 12.81 3.09 28.33
C ALA A 147 13.67 2.14 27.48
N ALA A 148 13.14 0.97 27.12
CA ALA A 148 13.81 0.03 26.23
C ALA A 148 13.80 0.54 24.78
N LEU A 149 12.72 1.22 24.35
CA LEU A 149 12.64 1.88 23.04
C LEU A 149 13.70 2.96 22.86
N GLU A 150 13.99 3.78 23.89
CA GLU A 150 15.07 4.77 23.84
C GLU A 150 16.45 4.11 23.66
N SER A 151 16.70 3.03 24.40
CA SER A 151 17.95 2.27 24.31
C SER A 151 18.12 1.64 22.91
N LEU A 152 17.04 1.12 22.32
CA LEU A 152 17.05 0.56 20.98
C LEU A 152 17.30 1.64 19.91
N LYS A 153 16.73 2.83 20.07
CA LYS A 153 16.99 3.97 19.17
C LYS A 153 18.44 4.42 19.22
N LEU A 154 19.08 4.41 20.40
CA LEU A 154 20.51 4.68 20.54
C LEU A 154 21.37 3.62 19.86
N GLN A 155 21.00 2.34 19.99
CA GLN A 155 21.81 1.22 19.48
C GLN A 155 21.66 0.97 17.98
N PHE A 156 20.44 1.11 17.44
CA PHE A 156 20.12 0.73 16.06
C PHE A 156 19.65 1.92 15.19
N GLY A 157 19.51 3.12 15.76
CA GLY A 157 19.04 4.31 15.05
C GLY A 157 17.59 4.17 14.57
N ASN A 158 17.34 4.63 13.34
CA ASN A 158 16.03 4.52 12.67
C ASN A 158 15.83 3.17 11.95
N ASN A 159 16.71 2.18 12.17
CA ASN A 159 16.60 0.89 11.51
C ASN A 159 15.60 -0.04 12.22
N CYS A 160 14.83 -0.79 11.43
CA CYS A 160 13.81 -1.70 11.97
C CYS A 160 14.45 -3.00 12.52
N LEU A 161 13.85 -3.57 13.57
CA LEU A 161 14.19 -4.87 14.13
C LEU A 161 13.05 -5.88 13.90
N CYS A 162 13.38 -7.15 13.64
CA CYS A 162 12.40 -8.24 13.48
C CYS A 162 11.72 -8.61 14.81
N LYS A 163 10.56 -9.28 14.77
CA LYS A 163 9.74 -9.61 15.95
C LYS A 163 10.53 -10.35 17.02
N ASP A 164 11.27 -11.37 16.62
CA ASP A 164 12.08 -12.16 17.56
C ASP A 164 13.22 -11.31 18.17
N CYS A 165 13.79 -10.40 17.39
CA CYS A 165 14.83 -9.50 17.89
C CYS A 165 14.26 -8.44 18.83
N LEU A 166 13.03 -7.96 18.61
CA LEU A 166 12.32 -7.05 19.50
C LEU A 166 11.90 -7.74 20.80
N LEU A 167 11.38 -8.97 20.73
CA LEU A 167 10.98 -9.76 21.89
C LEU A 167 12.13 -10.04 22.86
N PHE A 168 13.36 -10.16 22.36
CA PHE A 168 14.55 -10.25 23.21
C PHE A 168 14.70 -9.07 24.19
N TYR A 169 14.16 -7.90 23.84
CA TYR A 169 14.20 -6.68 24.65
C TYR A 169 12.86 -6.36 25.32
N ALA A 170 11.81 -7.17 25.12
CA ALA A 170 10.49 -6.96 25.70
C ALA A 170 10.39 -7.37 27.20
N GLY A 171 11.50 -7.32 27.93
CA GLY A 171 11.61 -7.61 29.37
C GLY A 171 11.08 -6.49 30.27
#